data_AF-A0ABD2H4T4-F1
#
_entry.id   AF-A0ABD2H4T4-F1
#
_cell.length_a   1.000
_cell.length_b   1.000
_cell.length_c   1.000
_cell.angle_alpha   90.00
_cell.angle_beta   90.00
_cell.angle_gamma   90.00
#
_symmetry.space_group_name_H-M   'P 1'
#
loop_
_entity.id
_entity.type
_entity.pdbx_description
1 polymer ?
#
loop_
_entity_poly.entity_id
_entity_poly.type
_entity_poly.pdbx_seq_one_letter_code
_entity_poly.pdbx_strand_id
1 'polypeptide(L)'
;MQDELRAGMINLFHVAYFVVKSERPFTDFPVLVDLNRRTGAKMPLCYHHDKACTRFFVDIYQFIYDPILAEVKSARFFSVMIDGATDKAILEQEIVYGRYLDSTKRPKNVFFSIEHVKRANAKGLYQGFSNFGPRSGSGPWSGSGPNPVTRIAVNRKFTLTRFKALATDIDPDQ
;
A
#
# COMPACT_ATOMS: atom_id res chain seq x y z
N MET A 1 3.58 27.42 17.74
CA MET A 1 2.29 26.71 17.72
C MET A 1 2.13 25.85 16.46
N GLN A 2 2.19 26.41 15.25
CA GLN A 2 2.11 25.64 13.99
C GLN A 2 3.23 24.61 13.85
N ASP A 3 4.48 24.97 14.17
CA ASP A 3 5.63 24.07 14.04
C ASP A 3 5.59 22.90 15.02
N GLU A 4 5.06 23.11 16.22
CA GLU A 4 4.91 22.04 17.23
C GLU A 4 3.86 21.03 16.82
N LEU A 5 2.75 21.50 16.24
CA LEU A 5 1.72 20.63 15.69
C LEU A 5 2.29 19.81 14.52
N ARG A 6 3.05 20.46 13.62
CA ARG A 6 3.73 19.78 12.50
C ARG A 6 4.70 18.70 12.98
N ALA A 7 5.55 19.02 13.96
CA ALA A 7 6.47 18.06 14.57
C ALA A 7 5.72 16.87 15.19
N GLY A 8 4.58 17.14 15.86
CA GLY A 8 3.74 16.08 16.41
C GLY A 8 3.11 15.18 15.36
N MET A 9 2.70 15.73 14.23
CA MET A 9 2.19 14.93 13.11
C MET A 9 3.29 14.05 12.50
N ILE A 10 4.50 14.57 12.29
CA ILE A 10 5.63 13.80 11.76
C ILE A 10 5.92 12.58 12.65
N ASN A 11 5.93 12.76 13.97
CA ASN A 11 6.14 11.66 14.91
C ASN A 11 5.04 10.59 14.81
N LEU A 12 3.78 10.99 14.64
CA LEU A 12 2.68 10.03 14.42
C LEU A 12 2.85 9.25 13.11
N PHE A 13 3.28 9.92 12.03
CA PHE A 13 3.59 9.25 10.76
C PHE A 13 4.74 8.26 10.90
N HIS A 14 5.79 8.58 11.66
CA HIS A 14 6.89 7.65 11.91
C HIS A 14 6.45 6.42 12.69
N VAL A 15 5.63 6.60 13.74
CA VAL A 15 5.08 5.47 14.50
C VAL A 15 4.18 4.61 13.62
N ALA A 16 3.32 5.21 12.79
CA ALA A 16 2.47 4.48 11.86
C ALA A 16 3.30 3.71 10.83
N TYR A 17 4.30 4.36 10.23
CA TYR A 17 5.24 3.72 9.31
C TYR A 17 5.94 2.54 9.96
N PHE A 18 6.42 2.68 11.20
CA PHE A 18 7.05 1.58 11.94
C PHE A 18 6.11 0.39 12.16
N VAL A 19 4.88 0.65 12.61
CA VAL A 19 3.86 -0.40 12.81
C VAL A 19 3.64 -1.17 11.51
N VAL A 20 3.47 -0.46 10.41
CA VAL A 20 3.17 -1.06 9.11
C VAL A 20 4.39 -1.80 8.54
N LYS A 21 5.58 -1.18 8.55
CA LYS A 21 6.83 -1.78 8.08
C LYS A 21 7.20 -3.04 8.86
N SER A 22 6.92 -3.05 10.15
CA SER A 22 7.19 -4.18 11.04
C SER A 22 6.08 -5.24 11.05
N GLU A 23 5.07 -5.12 10.20
CA GLU A 23 3.91 -6.03 10.13
C GLU A 23 3.18 -6.19 11.47
N ARG A 24 3.20 -5.15 12.30
CA ARG A 24 2.54 -5.15 13.60
C ARG A 24 1.05 -4.83 13.46
N PRO A 25 0.19 -5.38 14.34
CA PRO A 25 -1.23 -5.05 14.30
C PRO A 25 -1.43 -3.56 14.61
N PHE A 26 -2.41 -2.91 13.96
CA PHE A 26 -2.71 -1.48 14.18
C PHE A 26 -3.13 -1.15 15.62
N THR A 27 -3.47 -2.16 16.41
CA THR A 27 -3.71 -2.03 17.86
C THR A 27 -2.44 -1.66 18.64
N ASP A 28 -1.25 -1.87 18.08
CA ASP A 28 0.02 -1.46 18.70
C ASP A 28 0.26 0.05 18.58
N PHE A 29 -0.41 0.73 17.64
CA PHE A 29 -0.18 2.14 17.39
C PHE A 29 -0.42 3.03 18.63
N PRO A 30 -1.57 2.96 19.35
CA PRO A 30 -1.79 3.79 20.54
C PRO A 30 -0.75 3.53 21.64
N VAL A 31 -0.36 2.26 21.84
CA VAL A 31 0.65 1.87 22.84
C VAL A 31 2.01 2.49 22.51
N LEU A 32 2.41 2.46 21.24
CA LEU A 32 3.65 3.07 20.79
C LEU A 32 3.60 4.61 20.86
N VAL A 33 2.44 5.21 20.61
CA VAL A 33 2.25 6.66 20.80
C VAL A 33 2.46 7.03 22.27
N ASP A 34 1.89 6.27 23.21
CA ASP A 34 2.09 6.52 24.64
C ASP A 34 3.55 6.36 25.08
N LEU A 35 4.23 5.32 24.59
CA LEU A 35 5.64 5.08 24.88
C LEU A 35 6.53 6.25 24.42
N ASN A 36 6.33 6.70 23.18
CA ASN A 36 7.10 7.81 22.62
C ASN A 36 6.80 9.13 23.34
N ARG A 37 5.54 9.36 23.78
CA ARG A 37 5.19 10.53 24.62
C ARG A 37 5.90 10.51 25.96
N ARG A 38 5.99 9.35 26.62
CA ARG A 38 6.72 9.18 27.88
C ARG A 38 8.22 9.45 27.72
N THR A 39 8.75 9.19 26.54
CA THR A 39 10.16 9.46 26.19
C THR A 39 10.40 10.93 25.80
N GLY A 40 9.36 11.76 25.78
CA GLY A 40 9.44 13.20 25.52
C GLY A 40 9.02 13.63 24.11
N ALA A 41 8.57 12.71 23.24
CA ALA A 41 8.08 13.08 21.93
C ALA A 41 6.75 13.84 22.03
N LYS A 42 6.69 15.03 21.43
CA LYS A 42 5.44 15.78 21.28
C LYS A 42 4.57 15.06 20.26
N MET A 43 3.38 14.59 20.67
CA MET A 43 2.39 13.97 19.78
C MET A 43 0.97 14.28 20.25
N PRO A 44 0.06 14.66 19.34
CA PRO A 44 -1.30 15.00 19.69
C PRO A 44 -2.15 13.76 20.01
N LEU A 45 -3.05 13.91 20.98
CA LEU A 45 -3.92 12.82 21.47
C LEU A 45 -5.12 12.51 20.56
N CYS A 46 -5.49 13.42 19.66
CA CYS A 46 -6.64 13.27 18.77
C CYS A 46 -6.52 12.09 17.78
N TYR A 47 -5.32 11.50 17.66
CA TYR A 47 -5.04 10.33 16.82
C TYR A 47 -4.69 9.08 17.62
N HIS A 48 -4.92 9.06 18.94
CA HIS A 48 -4.63 7.92 19.81
C HIS A 48 -5.69 6.81 19.67
N HIS A 49 -5.74 6.14 18.51
CA HIS A 49 -6.59 4.97 18.27
C HIS A 49 -6.17 4.20 17.01
N ASP A 50 -6.58 2.93 16.89
CA ASP A 50 -6.26 2.06 15.76
C ASP A 50 -6.68 2.64 14.40
N LYS A 51 -7.85 3.29 14.33
CA LYS A 51 -8.37 3.90 13.09
C LYS A 51 -7.49 5.03 12.56
N ALA A 52 -6.68 5.67 13.41
CA ALA A 52 -5.78 6.74 12.99
C ALA A 52 -4.58 6.14 12.28
N CYS A 53 -4.03 5.05 12.82
CA CYS A 53 -3.00 4.25 12.16
C CYS A 53 -3.44 3.84 10.75
N THR A 54 -4.69 3.40 10.57
CA THR A 54 -5.22 3.07 9.24
C THR A 54 -5.23 4.26 8.29
N ARG A 55 -5.57 5.47 8.77
CA ARG A 55 -5.58 6.68 7.94
C ARG A 55 -4.17 7.04 7.49
N PHE A 56 -3.23 7.12 8.44
CA PHE A 56 -1.82 7.38 8.15
C PHE A 56 -1.24 6.33 7.20
N PHE A 57 -1.58 5.06 7.39
CA PHE A 57 -1.18 4.00 6.48
C PHE A 57 -1.63 4.24 5.03
N VAL A 58 -2.89 4.64 4.82
CA VAL A 58 -3.40 4.95 3.46
C VAL A 58 -2.60 6.07 2.83
N ASP A 59 -2.33 7.15 3.59
CA ASP A 59 -1.56 8.30 3.11
C ASP A 59 -0.12 7.92 2.77
N ILE A 60 0.55 7.17 3.66
CA ILE A 60 1.93 6.67 3.44
C ILE A 60 1.95 5.75 2.21
N TYR A 61 0.99 4.83 2.09
CA TYR A 61 0.91 3.91 0.96
C TYR A 61 0.75 4.66 -0.36
N GLN A 62 -0.15 5.64 -0.43
CA GLN A 62 -0.35 6.46 -1.63
C GLN A 62 0.91 7.23 -2.00
N PHE A 63 1.55 7.87 -1.01
CA PHE A 63 2.78 8.61 -1.22
C PHE A 63 3.90 7.76 -1.84
N ILE A 64 4.01 6.50 -1.42
CA ILE A 64 5.00 5.55 -1.97
C ILE A 64 4.57 5.01 -3.34
N TYR A 65 3.29 4.67 -3.48
CA TYR A 65 2.80 3.92 -4.64
C TYR A 65 2.60 4.79 -5.88
N ASP A 66 2.23 6.07 -5.72
CA ASP A 66 1.95 6.98 -6.83
C ASP A 66 3.16 7.22 -7.75
N PRO A 67 4.39 7.49 -7.23
CA PRO A 67 5.59 7.60 -8.05
C PRO A 67 5.92 6.31 -8.81
N ILE A 68 5.77 5.16 -8.14
CA ILE A 68 6.02 3.83 -8.74
C ILE A 68 5.04 3.60 -9.90
N LEU A 69 3.77 3.93 -9.71
CA LEU A 69 2.76 3.81 -10.75
C LEU A 69 3.04 4.75 -11.94
N ALA A 70 3.51 5.96 -11.69
CA ALA A 70 3.93 6.89 -12.74
C ALA A 70 5.13 6.34 -13.54
N GLU A 71 6.11 5.75 -12.85
CA GLU A 71 7.28 5.14 -13.47
C GLU A 71 6.87 3.96 -14.36
N VAL A 72 6.06 3.04 -13.84
CA VAL A 72 5.49 1.90 -14.59
C VAL A 72 4.75 2.36 -15.84
N LYS A 73 3.90 3.40 -15.73
CA LYS A 73 3.14 3.95 -16.86
C LYS A 73 4.03 4.54 -17.96
N SER A 74 5.19 5.07 -17.57
CA SER A 74 6.18 5.64 -18.50
C SER A 74 7.15 4.60 -19.06
N ALA A 75 7.19 3.40 -18.49
CA ALA A 75 8.15 2.38 -18.87
C ALA A 75 7.86 1.82 -20.27
N ARG A 76 8.88 1.81 -21.13
CA ARG A 76 8.78 1.25 -22.48
C ARG A 76 8.58 -0.27 -22.48
N PHE A 77 9.16 -0.95 -21.49
CA PHE A 77 9.11 -2.39 -21.34
C PHE A 77 8.52 -2.74 -19.99
N PHE A 78 7.44 -3.50 -20.02
CA PHE A 78 6.71 -3.93 -18.83
C PHE A 78 6.23 -5.37 -19.05
N SER A 79 6.17 -6.13 -17.97
CA SER A 79 5.63 -7.48 -17.91
C SER A 79 4.90 -7.64 -16.59
N VAL A 80 3.88 -8.52 -16.58
CA VAL A 80 3.16 -8.91 -15.36
C VAL A 80 3.45 -10.37 -15.10
N MET A 81 3.79 -10.69 -13.85
CA MET A 81 3.89 -12.04 -13.35
C MET A 81 2.72 -12.28 -12.40
N ILE A 82 1.98 -13.35 -12.64
CA ILE A 82 0.84 -13.74 -11.83
C ILE A 82 1.17 -15.12 -11.25
N ASP A 83 1.15 -15.21 -9.93
CA ASP A 83 1.46 -16.45 -9.21
C ASP A 83 0.30 -16.86 -8.30
N GLY A 84 -0.19 -18.07 -8.51
CA GLY A 84 -1.39 -18.58 -7.85
C GLY A 84 -1.06 -19.41 -6.62
N ALA A 85 -1.75 -19.13 -5.52
CA ALA A 85 -1.76 -19.94 -4.32
C ALA A 85 -3.19 -20.41 -4.00
N THR A 86 -3.35 -21.71 -3.76
CA THR A 86 -4.64 -22.28 -3.35
C THR A 86 -4.70 -22.33 -1.82
N ASP A 87 -5.64 -21.61 -1.20
CA ASP A 87 -5.89 -21.75 0.23
C ASP A 87 -6.73 -23.01 0.54
N LYS A 88 -6.68 -23.47 1.79
CA LYS A 88 -7.47 -24.64 2.24
C LYS A 88 -8.99 -24.38 2.23
N ALA A 89 -9.43 -23.15 1.99
CA ALA A 89 -10.83 -22.74 1.97
C ALA A 89 -11.44 -22.71 0.56
N ILE A 90 -10.73 -23.23 -0.46
CA ILE A 90 -11.20 -23.30 -1.86
C ILE A 90 -11.38 -21.88 -2.44
N LEU A 91 -10.58 -20.92 -1.97
CA LEU A 91 -10.44 -19.62 -2.63
C LEU A 91 -9.04 -19.55 -3.24
N GLU A 92 -9.01 -19.42 -4.57
CA GLU A 92 -7.75 -19.21 -5.28
C GLU A 92 -7.34 -17.74 -5.12
N GLN A 93 -6.11 -17.54 -4.67
CA GLN A 93 -5.49 -16.23 -4.51
C GLN A 93 -4.37 -16.10 -5.51
N GLU A 94 -4.35 -15.00 -6.24
CA GLU A 94 -3.36 -14.73 -7.27
C GLU A 94 -2.55 -13.50 -6.85
N ILE A 95 -1.23 -13.66 -6.74
CA ILE A 95 -0.29 -12.57 -6.49
C ILE A 95 0.11 -11.94 -7.82
N VAL A 96 0.02 -10.62 -7.90
CA VAL A 96 0.37 -9.86 -9.11
C VAL A 96 1.62 -9.05 -8.86
N TYR A 97 2.67 -9.37 -9.62
CA TYR A 97 3.90 -8.59 -9.70
C TYR A 97 4.01 -7.91 -11.06
N GLY A 98 4.44 -6.66 -11.06
CA GLY A 98 4.95 -5.97 -12.24
C GLY A 98 6.45 -6.10 -12.32
N ARG A 99 6.98 -6.26 -13.53
CA ARG A 99 8.39 -6.08 -13.80
C ARG A 99 8.57 -5.14 -14.98
N TYR A 100 9.34 -4.08 -14.79
CA TYR A 100 9.58 -3.07 -15.81
C TYR A 100 11.04 -2.64 -15.83
N LEU A 101 11.46 -2.00 -16.92
CA LEU A 101 12.77 -1.33 -17.00
C LEU A 101 12.61 0.13 -16.60
N ASP A 102 13.37 0.56 -15.61
CA ASP A 102 13.42 1.96 -15.19
C ASP A 102 14.09 2.86 -16.25
N SER A 103 14.14 4.16 -15.97
CA SER A 103 14.81 5.15 -16.80
C SER A 103 16.30 4.83 -17.04
N THR A 104 16.94 4.16 -16.07
CA THR A 104 18.34 3.70 -16.11
C THR A 104 18.54 2.33 -16.78
N LYS A 105 17.47 1.75 -17.34
CA LYS A 105 17.44 0.41 -17.95
C LYS A 105 17.71 -0.74 -16.99
N ARG A 106 17.48 -0.54 -15.69
CA ARG A 106 17.57 -1.60 -14.69
C ARG A 106 16.19 -2.24 -14.50
N PRO A 107 16.11 -3.57 -14.40
CA PRO A 107 14.85 -4.25 -14.12
C PRO A 107 14.44 -4.02 -12.67
N LYS A 108 13.25 -3.46 -12.47
CA LYS A 108 12.58 -3.35 -11.17
C LYS A 108 11.40 -4.30 -11.12
N ASN A 109 11.27 -5.01 -10.01
CA ASN A 109 10.09 -5.80 -9.68
C ASN A 109 9.26 -5.01 -8.69
N VAL A 110 7.94 -4.97 -8.87
CA VAL A 110 7.03 -4.25 -8.00
C VAL A 110 5.86 -5.16 -7.69
N PHE A 111 5.54 -5.29 -6.41
CA PHE A 111 4.30 -5.91 -5.99
C PHE A 111 3.12 -4.97 -6.26
N PHE A 112 2.09 -5.45 -6.96
CA PHE A 112 0.87 -4.66 -7.19
C PHE A 112 -0.26 -5.05 -6.24
N SER A 113 -0.68 -6.30 -6.27
CA SER A 113 -1.80 -6.75 -5.45
C SER A 113 -1.83 -8.26 -5.24
N ILE A 114 -2.73 -8.67 -4.35
CA ILE A 114 -3.19 -10.05 -4.23
C ILE A 114 -4.67 -10.00 -4.57
N GLU A 115 -5.09 -10.70 -5.60
CA GLU A 115 -6.48 -10.78 -6.05
C GLU A 115 -7.09 -12.11 -5.65
N HIS A 116 -8.34 -12.05 -5.20
CA HIS A 116 -9.13 -13.26 -4.97
C HIS A 116 -9.89 -13.59 -6.24
N VAL A 117 -9.61 -14.73 -6.84
CA VAL A 117 -10.33 -15.21 -8.02
C VAL A 117 -11.21 -16.38 -7.64
N LYS A 118 -12.42 -16.42 -8.20
CA LYS A 118 -13.33 -17.55 -7.96
C LYS A 118 -12.79 -18.85 -8.58
N ARG A 119 -12.03 -18.72 -9.68
CA ARG A 119 -11.40 -19.79 -10.45
C ARG A 119 -10.14 -19.25 -11.16
N ALA A 120 -9.04 -19.98 -11.15
CA ALA A 120 -7.75 -19.71 -11.79
C ALA A 120 -7.75 -20.18 -13.25
N ASN A 121 -8.91 -20.11 -13.90
CA ASN A 121 -9.02 -20.29 -15.33
C ASN A 121 -8.88 -18.92 -16.03
N ALA A 122 -8.55 -18.93 -17.32
CA ALA A 122 -8.32 -17.70 -18.09
C ALA A 122 -9.47 -16.67 -17.95
N LYS A 123 -10.72 -17.13 -17.88
CA LYS A 123 -11.90 -16.28 -17.70
C LYS A 123 -11.97 -15.66 -16.30
N GLY A 124 -11.67 -16.43 -15.26
CA GLY A 124 -11.69 -15.97 -13.87
C GLY A 124 -10.56 -14.99 -13.58
N LEU A 125 -9.36 -15.24 -14.12
CA LEU A 125 -8.25 -14.29 -14.10
C LEU A 125 -8.62 -13.00 -14.82
N TYR A 126 -9.13 -13.08 -16.05
CA TYR A 126 -9.55 -11.89 -16.80
C TYR A 126 -10.60 -11.06 -16.06
N GLN A 127 -11.58 -11.71 -15.41
CA GLN A 127 -12.60 -11.01 -14.61
C GLN A 127 -12.05 -10.41 -13.31
N GLY A 128 -11.10 -11.09 -12.66
CA GLY A 128 -10.40 -10.56 -11.49
C GLY A 128 -9.61 -9.30 -11.84
N PHE A 129 -8.84 -9.37 -12.93
CA PHE A 129 -7.96 -8.29 -13.37
C PHE A 129 -8.64 -7.20 -14.20
N SER A 130 -9.83 -7.42 -14.77
CA SER A 130 -10.61 -6.31 -15.34
C SER A 130 -11.04 -5.29 -14.28
N ASN A 131 -11.06 -5.71 -13.00
CA ASN A 131 -11.27 -4.83 -11.86
C ASN A 131 -9.95 -4.29 -11.26
N PHE A 132 -8.80 -4.74 -11.78
CA PHE A 132 -7.47 -4.27 -11.41
C PHE A 132 -7.22 -2.93 -12.12
N GLY A 133 -7.76 -1.89 -11.50
CA GLY A 133 -7.70 -0.50 -11.92
C GLY A 133 -8.45 0.35 -10.89
N PRO A 134 -8.26 1.68 -10.88
CA PRO A 134 -9.05 2.55 -10.02
C PRO A 134 -10.53 2.26 -10.28
N ARG A 135 -11.30 1.96 -9.23
CA ARG A 135 -12.76 1.74 -9.28
C ARG A 135 -13.53 3.04 -9.57
N SER A 136 -13.00 3.89 -10.43
CA SER A 136 -13.76 4.84 -11.24
C SER A 136 -14.19 4.09 -12.49
N GLY A 137 -15.48 4.09 -12.83
CA GLY A 137 -16.11 3.29 -13.90
C GLY A 137 -15.65 3.61 -15.33
N SER A 138 -14.37 3.49 -15.61
CA SER A 138 -13.75 3.73 -16.89
C SER A 138 -12.45 2.94 -16.88
N GLY A 139 -12.28 2.03 -17.85
CA GLY A 139 -11.19 1.04 -17.86
C GLY A 139 -9.78 1.65 -17.80
N PRO A 140 -8.72 0.82 -17.85
CA PRO A 140 -7.35 1.23 -17.55
C PRO A 140 -6.75 2.32 -18.48
N TRP A 141 -7.51 2.78 -19.49
CA TRP A 141 -7.03 3.56 -20.63
C TRP A 141 -7.87 4.80 -20.98
N SER A 142 -8.89 5.17 -20.20
CA SER A 142 -9.66 6.40 -20.48
C SER A 142 -9.36 7.44 -19.43
N GLY A 143 -8.57 8.44 -19.81
CA GLY A 143 -8.30 9.62 -19.00
C GLY A 143 -9.53 10.49 -18.78
N SER A 144 -9.35 11.47 -17.89
CA SER A 144 -10.23 12.60 -17.52
C SER A 144 -11.34 12.33 -16.49
N GLY A 145 -11.08 12.74 -15.23
CA GLY A 145 -12.08 12.90 -14.17
C GLY A 145 -11.46 13.03 -12.77
N PRO A 146 -11.97 13.91 -11.89
CA PRO A 146 -11.37 14.17 -10.58
C PRO A 146 -11.53 12.99 -9.62
N ASN A 147 -10.47 12.80 -8.86
CA ASN A 147 -10.09 11.64 -8.05
C ASN A 147 -11.20 11.08 -7.13
N PRO A 148 -11.68 9.84 -7.32
CA PRO A 148 -12.43 9.12 -6.30
C PRO A 148 -11.48 8.20 -5.54
N VAL A 149 -11.11 8.66 -4.34
CA VAL A 149 -10.54 7.90 -3.21
C VAL A 149 -10.49 6.39 -3.45
N THR A 150 -9.29 5.88 -3.67
CA THR A 150 -8.97 4.44 -3.76
C THR A 150 -9.47 3.76 -2.49
N ARG A 151 -10.69 3.21 -2.52
CA ARG A 151 -11.24 2.36 -1.47
C ARG A 151 -10.50 1.04 -1.49
N ILE A 152 -9.31 1.04 -0.91
CA ILE A 152 -8.63 -0.17 -0.44
C ILE A 152 -9.51 -0.68 0.71
N ALA A 153 -10.24 -1.76 0.46
CA ALA A 153 -10.86 -2.51 1.54
C ALA A 153 -9.72 -3.03 2.42
N VAL A 154 -9.46 -2.32 3.53
CA VAL A 154 -8.40 -2.63 4.48
C VAL A 154 -8.80 -3.91 5.22
N ASN A 155 -8.57 -5.06 4.58
CA ASN A 155 -8.57 -6.33 5.29
C ASN A 155 -7.28 -6.37 6.11
N ARG A 156 -7.41 -6.11 7.42
CA ARG A 156 -6.33 -5.77 8.38
C ARG A 156 -5.15 -6.76 8.40
N LYS A 157 -5.36 -8.04 8.05
CA LYS A 157 -4.31 -9.06 8.00
C LYS A 157 -3.49 -9.07 6.71
N PHE A 158 -4.05 -8.58 5.60
CA PHE A 158 -3.43 -8.66 4.27
C PHE A 158 -2.77 -7.36 3.81
N THR A 159 -3.13 -6.21 4.41
CA THR A 159 -2.59 -4.89 4.00
C THR A 159 -1.14 -4.66 4.45
N LEU A 160 -0.71 -5.32 5.54
CA LEU A 160 0.65 -5.23 6.07
C LEU A 160 1.68 -5.93 5.16
N THR A 161 1.35 -7.11 4.64
CA THR A 161 2.21 -7.85 3.70
C THR A 161 2.45 -7.07 2.40
N ARG A 162 1.44 -6.33 1.92
CA ARG A 162 1.56 -5.45 0.74
C ARG A 162 2.53 -4.30 0.95
N PHE A 163 2.56 -3.74 2.16
CA PHE A 163 3.43 -2.62 2.48
C PHE A 163 4.88 -3.03 2.63
N LYS A 164 5.16 -4.17 3.25
CA LYS A 164 6.54 -4.63 3.45
C LYS A 164 7.27 -4.83 2.12
N ALA A 165 6.64 -5.49 1.16
CA ALA A 165 7.22 -5.66 -0.19
C ALA A 165 7.51 -4.32 -0.86
N LEU A 166 6.64 -3.32 -0.68
CA LEU A 166 6.81 -1.98 -1.23
C LEU A 166 7.89 -1.16 -0.48
N ALA A 167 7.98 -1.33 0.84
CA ALA A 167 8.87 -0.58 1.72
C ALA A 167 10.29 -1.18 1.82
N THR A 168 10.48 -2.44 1.38
CA THR A 168 11.83 -3.03 1.22
C THR A 168 12.57 -2.49 0.00
N ASP A 169 11.87 -1.95 -0.99
CA ASP A 169 12.46 -1.37 -2.20
C ASP A 169 12.81 0.13 -2.03
N ILE A 170 12.51 0.72 -0.87
CA ILE A 170 12.82 2.11 -0.55
C ILE A 170 14.02 2.12 0.41
N ASP A 171 15.12 2.69 -0.06
CA ASP A 171 16.30 2.94 0.76
C ASP A 171 15.93 3.91 1.90
N PRO A 172 16.13 3.56 3.18
CA PRO A 172 15.78 4.42 4.31
C PRO A 172 16.55 5.75 4.37
N ASP A 173 17.58 5.93 3.55
CA ASP A 173 18.41 7.14 3.49
C ASP A 173 18.07 8.10 2.32
N GLN A 174 16.94 7.88 1.61
CA GLN A 174 16.41 8.79 0.58
C GLN A 174 15.25 9.68 1.08
#